data_AF-A0A7W4W8S2-F1
#
_entry.id   AF-A0A7W4W8S2-F1
#
_cell.length_a   1.000
_cell.length_b   1.000
_cell.length_c   1.000
_cell.angle_alpha   90.00
_cell.angle_beta   90.00
_cell.angle_gamma   90.00
#
_symmetry.space_group_name_H-M   'P 1'
#
loop_
_entity.id
_entity.type
_entity.pdbx_description
1 polymer ?
#
loop_
_entity_poly.entity_id
_entity_poly.type
_entity_poly.pdbx_seq_one_letter_code
_entity_poly.pdbx_strand_id
1 'polypeptide(L)'
;MPAPRITLTDLKKGIARYNDGDRPWTQTLNRVDWFIIFEEELYPLKYTYALSADLPPAKYSTDQVKAAMKDLGIPFHSLKAEQEEWETFYQHVRLASKDPAARKKRLQDADPNPKTRYVTRIEHVRNPDVVAEVLERAAGTCERCQKPAPFLRASDGTPYLEVHHKDMLANGGEDTVENAEALCPNCHRERHYGQ
;
A
#
# COMPACT_ATOMS: atom_id res chain seq x y z
N MET A 1 32.45 3.21 0.67
CA MET A 1 32.75 2.57 -0.63
C MET A 1 31.53 2.75 -1.53
N PRO A 2 31.67 3.18 -2.79
CA PRO A 2 30.54 3.32 -3.71
C PRO A 2 29.89 1.96 -4.01
N ALA A 3 28.62 1.98 -4.40
CA ALA A 3 27.94 0.77 -4.86
C ALA A 3 28.66 0.21 -6.11
N PRO A 4 28.77 -1.11 -6.29
CA PRO A 4 29.28 -1.71 -7.51
C PRO A 4 28.55 -1.18 -8.76
N ARG A 5 29.27 -0.79 -9.80
CA ARG A 5 28.60 -0.50 -11.07
C ARG A 5 28.10 -1.81 -11.66
N ILE A 6 26.79 -1.90 -11.89
CA ILE A 6 26.17 -3.01 -12.61
C ILE A 6 25.58 -2.48 -13.91
N THR A 7 25.45 -3.33 -14.91
CA THR A 7 24.78 -3.02 -16.18
C THR A 7 23.32 -3.47 -16.17
N LEU A 8 22.55 -3.08 -17.18
CA LEU A 8 21.19 -3.61 -17.38
C LEU A 8 21.20 -5.13 -17.56
N THR A 9 22.23 -5.69 -18.19
CA THR A 9 22.39 -7.14 -18.35
C THR A 9 22.61 -7.83 -17.00
N ASP A 10 23.40 -7.22 -16.11
CA ASP A 10 23.62 -7.75 -14.76
C ASP A 10 22.33 -7.69 -13.93
N LEU A 11 21.56 -6.61 -14.08
CA LEU A 11 20.25 -6.49 -13.45
C LEU A 11 19.28 -7.59 -13.92
N LYS A 12 19.21 -7.84 -15.22
CA LYS A 12 18.38 -8.93 -15.80
C LYS A 12 18.80 -10.31 -15.25
N LYS A 13 20.10 -10.56 -15.10
CA LYS A 13 20.60 -11.80 -14.48
C LYS A 13 20.21 -11.90 -13.01
N GLY A 14 20.33 -10.81 -12.26
CA GLY A 14 19.92 -10.75 -10.86
C GLY A 14 18.43 -10.99 -10.68
N ILE A 15 17.59 -10.47 -11.58
CA ILE A 15 16.15 -10.71 -11.63
C ILE A 15 15.85 -12.18 -11.95
N ALA A 16 16.51 -12.77 -12.95
CA ALA A 16 16.34 -14.19 -13.27
C ALA A 16 16.69 -15.09 -12.07
N ARG A 17 17.84 -14.84 -11.42
CA ARG A 17 18.22 -15.52 -10.17
C ARG A 17 17.15 -15.36 -9.08
N TYR A 18 16.60 -14.16 -8.94
CA TYR A 18 15.55 -13.90 -7.96
C TYR A 18 14.29 -14.72 -8.27
N ASN A 19 13.89 -14.82 -9.53
CA ASN A 19 12.74 -15.61 -9.97
C ASN A 19 12.95 -17.12 -9.80
N ASP A 20 14.18 -17.60 -9.96
CA ASP A 20 14.57 -18.99 -9.74
C ASP A 20 14.66 -19.36 -8.24
N GLY A 21 14.35 -18.42 -7.33
CA GLY A 21 14.37 -18.66 -5.89
C GLY A 21 15.75 -18.57 -5.24
N ASP A 22 16.77 -18.07 -5.95
CA ASP A 22 18.12 -17.89 -5.38
C ASP A 22 18.08 -16.82 -4.27
N ARG A 23 18.34 -17.24 -3.03
CA ARG A 23 18.36 -16.38 -1.83
C ARG A 23 19.59 -16.71 -0.99
N PRO A 24 20.80 -16.37 -1.45
CA PRO A 24 22.05 -16.75 -0.79
C PRO A 24 22.28 -15.98 0.53
N TRP A 25 21.50 -14.93 0.77
CA TRP A 25 21.48 -14.17 2.01
C TRP A 25 20.09 -14.21 2.61
N THR A 26 20.00 -14.34 3.94
CA THR A 26 18.71 -14.34 4.66
C THR A 26 17.90 -13.11 4.29
N GLN A 27 16.78 -13.34 3.63
CA GLN A 27 15.82 -12.29 3.28
C GLN A 27 14.74 -12.24 4.35
N THR A 28 14.68 -11.14 5.10
CA THR A 28 13.54 -10.88 6.00
C THR A 28 12.62 -9.88 5.31
N LEU A 29 11.52 -10.37 4.74
CA LEU A 29 10.56 -9.54 3.99
C LEU A 29 10.01 -8.38 4.84
N ASN A 30 9.89 -8.57 6.16
CA ASN A 30 9.47 -7.54 7.12
C ASN A 30 10.41 -6.30 7.18
N ARG A 31 11.60 -6.37 6.59
CA ARG A 31 12.58 -5.27 6.50
C ARG A 31 12.77 -4.72 5.08
N VAL A 32 12.04 -5.24 4.09
CA VAL A 32 12.16 -4.80 2.69
C VAL A 32 11.17 -3.67 2.44
N ASP A 33 11.70 -2.44 2.45
CA ASP A 33 10.88 -1.24 2.29
C ASP A 33 10.92 -0.69 0.87
N TRP A 34 11.96 -1.03 0.10
CA TRP A 34 12.22 -0.47 -1.23
C TRP A 34 12.26 -1.56 -2.29
N PHE A 35 11.64 -1.27 -3.43
CA PHE A 35 11.51 -2.16 -4.58
C PHE A 35 11.94 -1.43 -5.86
N ILE A 36 12.55 -2.15 -6.79
CA ILE A 36 12.66 -1.69 -8.19
C ILE A 36 11.42 -2.15 -8.96
N ILE A 37 11.05 -1.38 -9.97
CA ILE A 37 10.02 -1.76 -10.94
C ILE A 37 10.73 -2.13 -12.23
N PHE A 38 10.55 -3.37 -12.69
CA PHE A 38 11.17 -3.86 -13.92
C PHE A 38 10.17 -4.74 -14.66
N GLU A 39 9.91 -4.43 -15.94
CA GLU A 39 8.92 -5.14 -16.77
C GLU A 39 7.57 -5.33 -16.05
N GLU A 40 7.09 -4.26 -15.41
CA GLU A 40 5.82 -4.20 -14.65
C GLU A 40 5.78 -5.03 -13.35
N GLU A 41 6.89 -5.68 -12.97
CA GLU A 41 7.01 -6.42 -11.71
C GLU A 41 7.83 -5.68 -10.65
N LEU A 42 7.61 -6.03 -9.38
CA LEU A 42 8.31 -5.47 -8.24
C LEU A 42 9.37 -6.44 -7.71
N TYR A 43 10.59 -5.93 -7.54
CA TYR A 43 11.68 -6.70 -6.96
C TYR A 43 12.35 -5.98 -5.79
N PRO A 44 12.62 -6.66 -4.66
CA PRO A 44 13.28 -6.07 -3.50
C PRO A 44 14.62 -5.39 -3.84
N LEU A 45 14.67 -4.05 -3.77
CA LEU A 45 15.75 -3.20 -4.28
C LEU A 45 17.14 -3.73 -3.90
N LYS A 46 17.38 -3.91 -2.60
CA LYS A 46 18.71 -4.33 -2.11
C LYS A 46 19.05 -5.78 -2.44
N TYR A 47 18.08 -6.69 -2.48
CA TYR A 47 18.34 -8.11 -2.70
C TYR A 47 18.52 -8.40 -4.19
N THR A 48 17.70 -7.79 -5.05
CA THR A 48 17.86 -7.91 -6.50
C THR A 48 19.17 -7.30 -6.96
N TYR A 49 19.53 -6.13 -6.40
CA TYR A 49 20.85 -5.56 -6.65
C TYR A 49 21.99 -6.45 -6.13
N ALA A 50 21.82 -7.10 -4.98
CA ALA A 50 22.79 -8.05 -4.45
C ALA A 50 23.04 -9.23 -5.39
N LEU A 51 21.97 -9.81 -5.93
CA LEU A 51 22.06 -10.90 -6.91
C LEU A 51 22.69 -10.44 -8.23
N SER A 52 22.43 -9.18 -8.62
CA SER A 52 22.99 -8.57 -9.83
C SER A 52 24.49 -8.28 -9.72
N ALA A 53 24.91 -7.79 -8.54
CA ALA A 53 26.30 -7.43 -8.25
C ALA A 53 27.13 -8.60 -7.67
N ASP A 54 26.48 -9.73 -7.40
CA ASP A 54 27.02 -10.89 -6.69
C ASP A 54 27.72 -10.52 -5.37
N LEU A 55 27.10 -9.61 -4.60
CA LEU A 55 27.68 -9.06 -3.38
C LEU A 55 26.64 -8.93 -2.27
N PRO A 56 27.00 -9.25 -0.99
CA PRO A 56 26.05 -9.23 0.10
C PRO A 56 25.35 -7.87 0.28
N PRO A 57 24.03 -7.84 0.58
CA PRO A 57 23.27 -6.61 0.74
C PRO A 57 23.73 -5.70 1.89
N ALA A 58 24.49 -6.23 2.85
CA ALA A 58 25.09 -5.45 3.93
C ALA A 58 26.26 -4.54 3.48
N LYS A 59 26.81 -4.76 2.27
CA LYS A 59 27.99 -4.02 1.78
C LYS A 59 27.68 -2.61 1.28
N TYR A 60 26.41 -2.26 1.10
CA TYR A 60 25.96 -0.97 0.58
C TYR A 60 24.67 -0.50 1.26
N SER A 61 24.51 0.82 1.32
CA SER A 61 23.29 1.45 1.83
C SER A 61 22.17 1.42 0.78
N THR A 62 20.93 1.62 1.23
CA THR A 62 19.78 1.73 0.32
C THR A 62 19.95 2.87 -0.67
N ASP A 63 20.46 4.03 -0.23
CA ASP A 63 20.61 5.21 -1.10
C ASP A 63 21.69 5.02 -2.16
N GLN A 64 22.73 4.26 -1.86
CA GLN A 64 23.74 3.85 -2.84
C GLN A 64 23.13 2.99 -3.95
N VAL A 65 22.23 2.07 -3.60
CA VAL A 65 21.52 1.25 -4.60
C VAL A 65 20.53 2.09 -5.39
N LYS A 66 19.78 3.01 -4.75
CA LYS A 66 18.89 3.95 -5.45
C LYS A 66 19.62 4.80 -6.47
N ALA A 67 20.81 5.30 -6.13
CA ALA A 67 21.65 6.04 -7.07
C ALA A 67 22.03 5.16 -8.27
N ALA A 68 22.45 3.92 -8.04
CA ALA A 68 22.75 2.97 -9.11
C ALA A 68 21.53 2.66 -10.00
N MET A 69 20.33 2.51 -9.43
CA MET A 69 19.10 2.32 -10.21
C MET A 69 18.75 3.54 -11.04
N LYS A 70 18.90 4.74 -10.46
CA LYS A 70 18.70 6.01 -11.16
C LYS A 70 19.64 6.14 -12.37
N ASP A 71 20.91 5.78 -12.21
CA ASP A 71 21.90 5.81 -13.30
C ASP A 71 21.56 4.81 -14.43
N LEU A 72 20.87 3.71 -14.10
CA LEU A 72 20.37 2.73 -15.06
C LEU A 72 19.00 3.08 -15.66
N GLY A 73 18.37 4.17 -15.22
CA GLY A 73 17.00 4.53 -15.62
C GLY A 73 15.93 3.59 -15.07
N ILE A 74 16.22 2.85 -13.99
CA ILE A 74 15.30 1.91 -13.37
C ILE A 74 14.52 2.60 -12.25
N PRO A 75 13.19 2.67 -12.34
CA PRO A 75 12.36 3.23 -11.28
C PRO A 75 12.38 2.35 -10.04
N PHE A 76 12.22 2.98 -8.87
CA PHE A 76 12.09 2.30 -7.59
C PHE A 76 11.05 2.99 -6.71
N HIS A 77 10.43 2.22 -5.82
CA HIS A 77 9.31 2.66 -4.97
C HIS A 77 9.48 2.15 -3.54
N SER A 78 8.98 2.91 -2.57
CA SER A 78 8.94 2.52 -1.15
C SER A 78 7.53 2.14 -0.75
N LEU A 79 7.31 0.91 -0.28
CA LEU A 79 5.99 0.47 0.19
C LEU A 79 5.59 1.08 1.54
N LYS A 80 6.53 1.69 2.28
CA LYS A 80 6.25 2.37 3.56
C LYS A 80 5.97 3.86 3.42
N ALA A 81 6.24 4.46 2.27
CA ALA A 81 6.15 5.91 2.10
C ALA A 81 4.72 6.45 2.02
N GLU A 82 3.70 5.60 1.89
CA GLU A 82 2.32 6.07 1.70
C GLU A 82 1.73 6.70 2.98
N GLN A 83 2.02 6.15 4.17
CA GLN A 83 1.37 6.59 5.41
C GLN A 83 1.88 7.97 5.89
N GLU A 84 3.18 8.24 5.75
CA GLU A 84 3.80 9.53 6.07
C GLU A 84 3.25 10.66 5.17
N GLU A 85 2.94 10.37 3.92
CA GLU A 85 2.38 11.35 2.98
C GLU A 85 0.93 11.71 3.30
N TRP A 86 0.09 10.74 3.71
CA TRP A 86 -1.29 10.99 4.12
C TRP A 86 -1.35 11.90 5.36
N GLU A 87 -0.51 11.64 6.36
CA GLU A 87 -0.42 12.49 7.56
C GLU A 87 0.07 13.90 7.21
N THR A 88 1.09 14.00 6.36
CA THR A 88 1.62 15.28 5.87
C THR A 88 0.55 16.09 5.11
N PHE A 89 -0.26 15.43 4.27
CA PHE A 89 -1.35 16.07 3.56
C PHE A 89 -2.39 16.65 4.53
N TYR A 90 -2.87 15.87 5.49
CA TYR A 90 -3.87 16.36 6.45
C TYR A 90 -3.32 17.45 7.38
N GLN A 91 -2.02 17.43 7.69
CA GLN A 91 -1.35 18.55 8.36
C GLN A 91 -1.41 19.82 7.50
N HIS A 92 -1.11 19.74 6.20
CA HIS A 92 -1.25 20.87 5.29
C HIS A 92 -2.69 21.36 5.17
N VAL A 93 -3.68 20.46 5.14
CA VAL A 93 -5.10 20.83 5.18
C VAL A 93 -5.41 21.60 6.46
N ARG A 94 -4.98 21.11 7.63
CA ARG A 94 -5.19 21.79 8.93
C ARG A 94 -4.54 23.18 8.94
N LEU A 95 -3.32 23.32 8.43
CA LEU A 95 -2.65 24.62 8.31
C LEU A 95 -3.39 25.54 7.35
N ALA A 96 -3.82 25.04 6.19
CA ALA A 96 -4.57 25.80 5.20
C ALA A 96 -5.93 26.25 5.73
N SER A 97 -6.58 25.47 6.61
CA SER A 97 -7.85 25.83 7.24
C SER A 97 -7.75 27.03 8.17
N LYS A 98 -6.58 27.26 8.80
CA LYS A 98 -6.37 28.37 9.75
C LYS A 98 -6.37 29.75 9.10
N ASP A 99 -6.13 29.86 7.80
CA ASP A 99 -6.10 31.14 7.08
C ASP A 99 -6.92 31.08 5.78
N PRO A 100 -8.23 31.43 5.85
CA PRO A 100 -9.11 31.45 4.70
C PRO A 100 -8.71 32.46 3.61
N ALA A 101 -8.16 33.62 3.98
CA ALA A 101 -7.82 34.67 3.03
C ALA A 101 -6.58 34.27 2.21
N ALA A 102 -5.52 33.81 2.87
CA ALA A 102 -4.34 33.31 2.18
C ALA A 102 -4.65 32.05 1.35
N ARG A 103 -5.54 31.17 1.83
CA ARG A 103 -6.00 30.01 1.06
C ARG A 103 -6.70 30.42 -0.23
N LYS A 104 -7.61 31.40 -0.18
CA LYS A 104 -8.29 31.92 -1.39
C LYS A 104 -7.28 32.47 -2.41
N LYS A 105 -6.28 33.21 -1.96
CA LYS A 105 -5.21 33.70 -2.84
C LYS A 105 -4.42 32.54 -3.47
N ARG A 106 -3.99 31.55 -2.67
CA ARG A 106 -3.30 30.36 -3.19
C ARG A 106 -4.12 29.58 -4.23
N LEU A 107 -5.46 29.57 -4.09
CA LEU A 107 -6.35 28.90 -5.05
C LEU A 107 -6.50 29.67 -6.37
N GLN A 108 -6.37 31.00 -6.36
CA GLN A 108 -6.43 31.80 -7.60
C GLN A 108 -5.22 31.52 -8.51
N ASP A 109 -4.06 31.26 -7.90
CA ASP A 109 -2.80 31.01 -8.60
C ASP A 109 -2.52 29.50 -8.80
N ALA A 110 -3.39 28.61 -8.32
CA ALA A 110 -3.17 27.17 -8.37
C ALA A 110 -3.49 26.61 -9.76
N ASP A 111 -2.66 25.66 -10.22
CA ASP A 111 -3.00 24.82 -11.37
C ASP A 111 -4.23 23.97 -11.01
N PRO A 112 -5.36 24.11 -11.73
CA PRO A 112 -6.55 23.31 -11.46
C PRO A 112 -6.36 21.83 -11.83
N ASN A 113 -5.30 21.48 -12.58
CA ASN A 113 -5.05 20.11 -13.00
C ASN A 113 -4.20 19.39 -11.95
N PRO A 114 -4.72 18.34 -11.30
CA PRO A 114 -3.95 17.58 -10.32
C PRO A 114 -2.82 16.80 -11.00
N LYS A 115 -1.69 16.69 -10.30
CA LYS A 115 -0.60 15.80 -10.73
C LYS A 115 -1.02 14.34 -10.55
N THR A 116 -0.78 13.52 -11.56
CA THR A 116 -0.98 12.07 -11.48
C THR A 116 0.18 11.40 -10.74
N ARG A 117 -0.15 10.42 -9.90
CA ARG A 117 0.81 9.55 -9.24
C ARG A 117 0.37 8.10 -9.40
N TYR A 118 1.31 7.23 -9.77
CA TYR A 118 1.12 5.79 -9.76
C TYR A 118 1.47 5.24 -8.38
N VAL A 119 0.65 4.31 -7.87
CA VAL A 119 0.82 3.65 -6.58
C VAL A 119 0.72 2.14 -6.76
N THR A 120 1.45 1.37 -5.96
CA THR A 120 1.34 -0.10 -5.91
C THR A 120 1.10 -0.51 -4.47
N ARG A 121 0.05 -1.29 -4.23
CA ARG A 121 -0.37 -1.69 -2.88
C ARG A 121 -0.43 -3.21 -2.76
N ILE A 122 -0.07 -3.71 -1.58
CA ILE A 122 -0.31 -5.11 -1.20
C ILE A 122 -1.71 -5.18 -0.61
N GLU A 123 -2.52 -6.09 -1.13
CA GLU A 123 -3.87 -6.36 -0.63
C GLU A 123 -4.06 -7.85 -0.36
N HIS A 124 -4.88 -8.17 0.64
CA HIS A 124 -5.26 -9.55 0.93
C HIS A 124 -6.45 -9.93 0.06
N VAL A 125 -6.32 -11.02 -0.70
CA VAL A 125 -7.46 -11.64 -1.39
C VAL A 125 -8.37 -12.24 -0.32
N ARG A 126 -9.58 -11.70 -0.19
CA ARG A 126 -10.57 -12.14 0.79
C ARG A 126 -11.37 -13.33 0.26
N ASN A 127 -11.75 -14.22 1.15
CA ASN A 127 -12.65 -15.33 0.87
C ASN A 127 -14.07 -14.77 0.61
N PRO A 128 -14.62 -14.95 -0.61
CA PRO A 128 -15.95 -14.45 -0.95
C PRO A 128 -17.07 -15.07 -0.09
N ASP A 129 -16.91 -16.32 0.36
CA ASP A 129 -17.92 -17.01 1.16
C ASP A 129 -18.03 -16.41 2.56
N VAL A 130 -16.89 -16.00 3.16
CA VAL A 130 -16.89 -15.26 4.44
C VAL A 130 -17.63 -13.94 4.30
N VAL A 131 -17.39 -13.22 3.20
CA VAL A 131 -18.07 -11.95 2.94
C VAL A 131 -19.58 -12.16 2.75
N ALA A 132 -19.98 -13.16 1.97
CA ALA A 132 -21.38 -13.47 1.70
C ALA A 132 -22.11 -13.86 3.00
N GLU A 133 -21.55 -14.80 3.78
CA GLU A 133 -22.12 -15.27 5.05
C GLU A 133 -22.32 -14.12 6.05
N VAL A 134 -21.32 -13.24 6.18
CA VAL A 134 -21.40 -12.09 7.11
C VAL A 134 -22.46 -11.07 6.68
N LEU A 135 -22.60 -10.83 5.38
CA LEU A 135 -23.64 -9.94 4.86
C LEU A 135 -25.05 -10.54 4.99
N GLU A 136 -25.19 -11.84 4.79
CA GLU A 136 -26.45 -12.57 4.99
C GLU A 136 -26.85 -12.56 6.46
N ARG A 137 -25.93 -12.92 7.37
CA ARG A 137 -26.11 -12.85 8.83
C ARG A 137 -26.57 -11.48 9.29
N ALA A 138 -26.00 -10.42 8.71
CA ALA A 138 -26.34 -9.04 9.07
C ALA A 138 -27.73 -8.60 8.59
N ALA A 139 -28.32 -9.29 7.61
CA ALA A 139 -29.66 -9.02 7.06
C ALA A 139 -29.90 -7.53 6.75
N GLY A 140 -28.90 -6.85 6.19
CA GLY A 140 -28.96 -5.43 5.86
C GLY A 140 -28.95 -4.47 7.06
N THR A 141 -28.59 -4.93 8.25
CA THR A 141 -28.46 -4.12 9.47
C THR A 141 -26.99 -4.10 9.92
N CYS A 142 -26.48 -2.91 10.23
CA CYS A 142 -25.11 -2.75 10.73
C CYS A 142 -24.96 -3.44 12.09
N GLU A 143 -24.00 -4.35 12.22
CA GLU A 143 -23.79 -5.15 13.43
C GLU A 143 -23.23 -4.33 14.61
N ARG A 144 -22.76 -3.09 14.36
CA ARG A 144 -22.31 -2.17 15.42
C ARG A 144 -23.40 -1.22 15.90
N CYS A 145 -23.94 -0.38 15.01
CA CYS A 145 -24.90 0.65 15.40
C CYS A 145 -26.36 0.22 15.30
N GLN A 146 -26.62 -1.01 14.83
CA GLN A 146 -27.96 -1.61 14.73
C GLN A 146 -28.93 -0.81 13.85
N LYS A 147 -28.39 0.05 12.97
CA LYS A 147 -29.16 0.80 11.97
C LYS A 147 -29.18 0.04 10.64
N PRO A 148 -30.25 0.17 9.85
CA PRO A 148 -30.30 -0.39 8.50
C PRO A 148 -29.17 0.18 7.64
N ALA A 149 -28.79 -0.56 6.60
CA ALA A 149 -27.87 -0.10 5.58
C ALA A 149 -28.31 1.27 5.03
N PRO A 150 -27.37 2.19 4.78
CA PRO A 150 -27.70 3.56 4.40
C PRO A 150 -28.35 3.66 3.01
N PHE A 151 -28.12 2.69 2.13
CA PHE A 151 -28.68 2.62 0.78
C PHE A 151 -28.61 1.19 0.24
N LEU A 152 -29.28 0.96 -0.89
CA LEU A 152 -29.19 -0.28 -1.67
C LEU A 152 -28.16 -0.13 -2.79
N ARG A 153 -27.38 -1.18 -3.08
CA ARG A 153 -26.45 -1.22 -4.20
C ARG A 153 -27.18 -0.98 -5.52
N ALA A 154 -26.66 -0.08 -6.34
CA ALA A 154 -27.23 0.18 -7.66
C ALA A 154 -27.08 -1.02 -8.62
N SER A 155 -26.12 -1.92 -8.36
CA SER A 155 -25.83 -3.09 -9.19
C SER A 155 -26.90 -4.17 -9.09
N ASP A 156 -27.45 -4.41 -7.90
CA ASP A 156 -28.25 -5.60 -7.59
C ASP A 156 -29.36 -5.36 -6.56
N GLY A 157 -29.50 -4.15 -6.02
CA GLY A 157 -30.54 -3.80 -5.06
C GLY A 157 -30.30 -4.31 -3.63
N THR A 158 -29.15 -4.94 -3.34
CA THR A 158 -28.86 -5.47 -1.99
C THR A 158 -28.46 -4.35 -1.01
N PRO A 159 -28.71 -4.51 0.31
CA PRO A 159 -28.27 -3.53 1.31
C PRO A 159 -26.75 -3.30 1.32
N TYR A 160 -26.31 -2.04 1.31
CA TYR A 160 -24.87 -1.71 1.32
C TYR A 160 -24.29 -1.70 2.75
N LEU A 161 -23.56 -2.76 3.09
CA LEU A 161 -22.66 -2.83 4.25
C LEU A 161 -21.25 -3.22 3.78
N GLU A 162 -20.25 -2.89 4.60
CA GLU A 162 -18.83 -3.17 4.39
C GLU A 162 -18.37 -4.21 5.43
N VAL A 163 -17.82 -5.32 4.97
CA VAL A 163 -17.29 -6.37 5.85
C VAL A 163 -15.91 -5.97 6.37
N HIS A 164 -15.78 -6.00 7.69
CA HIS A 164 -14.60 -5.60 8.45
C HIS A 164 -14.12 -6.75 9.35
N HIS A 165 -12.82 -7.05 9.30
CA HIS A 165 -12.21 -7.99 10.24
C HIS A 165 -11.85 -7.28 11.53
N LYS A 166 -12.35 -7.79 12.67
CA LYS A 166 -12.11 -7.25 14.02
C LYS A 166 -10.63 -7.28 14.36
N ASP A 167 -10.00 -8.44 14.18
CA ASP A 167 -8.55 -8.58 14.09
C ASP A 167 -8.16 -8.38 12.63
N MET A 168 -7.57 -7.23 12.32
CA MET A 168 -7.27 -6.86 10.93
C MET A 168 -6.32 -7.87 10.27
N LEU A 169 -6.63 -8.25 9.02
CA LEU A 169 -5.77 -9.13 8.21
C LEU A 169 -4.33 -8.61 8.10
N ALA A 170 -4.16 -7.28 8.00
CA ALA A 170 -2.85 -6.63 7.95
C ALA A 170 -1.99 -6.88 9.20
N ASN A 171 -2.62 -7.21 10.34
CA ASN A 171 -1.96 -7.54 11.60
C ASN A 171 -1.88 -9.06 11.84
N GLY A 172 -2.15 -9.88 10.81
CA GLY A 172 -2.16 -11.34 10.90
C GLY A 172 -3.47 -11.95 11.37
N GLY A 173 -4.57 -11.19 11.39
CA GLY A 173 -5.90 -11.72 11.68
C GLY A 173 -6.37 -12.74 10.63
N GLU A 174 -7.22 -13.67 11.04
CA GLU A 174 -7.74 -14.72 10.18
C GLU A 174 -8.92 -14.25 9.32
N ASP A 175 -9.04 -14.78 8.11
CA ASP A 175 -10.18 -14.51 7.23
C ASP A 175 -11.33 -15.49 7.50
N THR A 176 -12.03 -15.27 8.62
CA THR A 176 -13.10 -16.14 9.13
C THR A 176 -14.38 -15.35 9.45
N VAL A 177 -15.52 -16.03 9.44
CA VAL A 177 -16.84 -15.44 9.75
C VAL A 177 -16.88 -14.93 11.19
N GLU A 178 -16.19 -15.61 12.10
CA GLU A 178 -16.08 -15.25 13.50
C GLU A 178 -15.25 -13.98 13.69
N ASN A 179 -14.24 -13.74 12.85
CA ASN A 179 -13.43 -12.53 12.89
C ASN A 179 -14.06 -11.36 12.13
N ALA A 180 -15.09 -11.59 11.31
CA ALA A 180 -15.69 -10.59 10.46
C ALA A 180 -17.01 -10.01 11.02
N GLU A 181 -17.23 -8.72 10.79
CA GLU A 181 -18.49 -8.00 11.09
C GLU A 181 -18.95 -7.16 9.89
N ALA A 182 -20.27 -7.04 9.68
CA ALA A 182 -20.86 -6.19 8.65
C ALA A 182 -21.19 -4.80 9.22
N LEU A 183 -20.55 -3.76 8.66
CA LEU A 183 -20.67 -2.39 9.18
C LEU A 183 -21.21 -1.42 8.13
N CYS A 184 -21.97 -0.42 8.58
CA CYS A 184 -22.24 0.73 7.71
C CYS A 184 -20.95 1.54 7.49
N PRO A 185 -20.85 2.34 6.41
CA PRO A 185 -19.63 3.10 6.09
C PRO A 185 -19.12 3.98 7.25
N ASN A 186 -20.04 4.57 8.02
CA ASN A 186 -19.69 5.41 9.17
C ASN A 186 -19.04 4.59 10.28
N CYS A 187 -19.67 3.48 10.69
CA CYS A 187 -19.14 2.59 11.72
C CYS A 187 -17.85 1.91 11.30
N HIS A 188 -17.71 1.57 10.02
CA HIS A 188 -16.48 1.00 9.48
C HIS A 188 -15.31 1.98 9.55
N ARG A 189 -15.51 3.23 9.12
CA ARG A 189 -14.48 4.28 9.22
C ARG A 189 -14.14 4.62 10.67
N GLU A 190 -15.13 4.63 11.56
CA GLU A 190 -14.91 4.83 12.99
C GLU A 190 -14.10 3.69 13.63
N ARG A 191 -14.21 2.43 13.17
CA ARG A 191 -13.32 1.34 13.64
C ARG A 191 -11.85 1.59 13.27
N HIS A 192 -11.61 2.18 12.10
CA HIS A 192 -10.24 2.45 11.64
C HIS A 192 -9.64 3.72 12.23
N TYR A 193 -10.43 4.77 12.41
CA TYR A 193 -9.93 6.13 12.68
C TYR A 193 -10.68 6.88 13.79
N GLY A 194 -11.73 6.29 14.35
CA GLY A 194 -12.47 6.86 15.47
C GLY A 194 -11.66 6.87 16.76
N GLN A 195 -12.13 7.65 17.74
CA GLN A 195 -11.53 7.76 19.08
C GLN A 195 -12.23 6.86 20.08
#